data_AF-A0A418HKC2-F1
#
_entry.id   AF-A0A418HKC2-F1
#
_cell.length_a   1.000
_cell.length_b   1.000
_cell.length_c   1.000
_cell.angle_alpha   90.00
_cell.angle_beta   90.00
_cell.angle_gamma   90.00
#
_symmetry.space_group_name_H-M   'P 1'
#
loop_
_entity.id
_entity.type
_entity.pdbx_description
1 polymer ?
#
loop_
_entity_poly.entity_id
_entity_poly.type
_entity_poly.pdbx_seq_one_letter_code
_entity_poly.pdbx_strand_id
1 'polypeptide(L)' 'MTRYLIRTLTDSTGHPFTHVTKARENETFTVVEAESKEEAERIFNERAVSEWI' A
#
# COMPACT_ATOMS: atom_id res chain seq x y z
N MET A 1 -10.77 -5.64 -15.04
CA MET A 1 -9.46 -6.28 -14.75
C MET A 1 -9.35 -6.48 -13.25
N THR A 2 -8.92 -7.64 -12.76
CA THR A 2 -8.84 -7.92 -11.32
C THR A 2 -7.50 -7.47 -10.75
N ARG A 3 -7.51 -6.80 -9.60
CA ARG A 3 -6.31 -6.33 -8.90
C ARG A 3 -6.06 -7.16 -7.64
N TYR A 4 -4.80 -7.41 -7.32
CA TYR A 4 -4.38 -8.15 -6.14
C TYR A 4 -3.26 -7.38 -5.42
N LEU A 5 -3.31 -7.31 -4.10
CA LEU A 5 -2.21 -6.86 -3.25
C LEU A 5 -1.45 -8.11 -2.76
N ILE A 6 -0.16 -8.15 -3.07
CA ILE A 6 0.75 -9.19 -2.57
C ILE A 6 1.70 -8.53 -1.58
N ARG A 7 1.72 -9.02 -0.35
CA ARG A 7 2.66 -8.59 0.69
C ARG A 7 3.51 -9.77 1.16
N THR A 8 4.78 -9.49 1.38
CA THR A 8 5.73 -10.45 1.94
C THR A 8 6.18 -9.94 3.30
N LEU A 9 6.01 -10.76 4.33
CA LEU A 9 6.46 -10.44 5.68
C LEU A 9 7.50 -11.48 6.09
N THR A 10 8.68 -11.01 6.49
CA THR A 10 9.70 -11.89 7.06
C THR A 10 9.57 -11.83 8.57
N ASP A 11 9.41 -12.98 9.21
CA ASP A 11 9.36 -13.05 10.67
C ASP A 11 10.77 -12.94 11.30
N SER A 12 10.83 -12.96 12.63
CA SER A 12 12.09 -12.90 13.37
C SER A 12 12.99 -14.13 13.18
N THR A 13 12.47 -15.22 12.62
CA THR A 13 13.22 -16.44 12.31
C THR A 13 13.75 -16.44 10.87
N GLY A 14 13.44 -15.41 10.08
CA GLY A 14 13.86 -15.28 8.68
C GLY A 14 12.95 -16.02 7.70
N HIS A 15 11.82 -16.56 8.15
CA HIS A 15 10.86 -17.23 7.26
C HIS A 15 9.92 -16.20 6.61
N PRO A 16 9.87 -16.14 5.26
CA PRO A 16 8.98 -15.24 4.55
C PRO A 16 7.57 -15.82 4.41
N PHE A 17 6.56 -15.03 4.76
CA PHE A 17 5.15 -15.31 4.56
C PHE A 17 4.59 -14.43 3.46
N THR A 18 3.96 -15.06 2.47
CA THR A 18 3.27 -14.34 1.39
C THR A 18 1.78 -14.28 1.69
N HIS A 19 1.19 -13.09 1.62
CA HIS A 19 -0.24 -12.89 1.78
C HIS A 19 -0.80 -12.20 0.54
N VAL A 20 -1.89 -12.77 0.02
CA VAL A 20 -2.53 -12.32 -1.23
C VAL A 20 -3.95 -11.88 -0.93
N THR A 21 -4.24 -10.61 -1.23
CA THR A 21 -5.57 -10.01 -1.04
C THR A 21 -6.12 -9.54 -2.37
N LYS A 22 -7.36 -9.94 -2.71
CA LYS A 22 -8.06 -9.47 -3.91
C LYS A 22 -8.74 -8.13 -3.63
N ALA A 23 -8.49 -7.13 -4.48
CA ALA A 23 -9.16 -5.84 -4.40
C ALA A 23 -10.64 -5.94 -4.82
N ARG A 24 -11.50 -5.15 -4.18
CA ARG A 24 -12.87 -4.91 -4.66
C ARG A 24 -12.89 -4.00 -5.89
N GLU A 25 -14.04 -3.91 -6.56
CA GLU A 25 -14.18 -3.14 -7.81
C GLU A 25 -13.89 -1.64 -7.63
N ASN A 26 -14.21 -1.08 -6.45
CA ASN A 26 -14.01 0.31 -6.08
C ASN A 26 -12.82 0.53 -5.13
N GLU A 27 -11.95 -0.47 -4.98
CA GLU A 27 -10.83 -0.42 -4.04
C GLU A 27 -9.50 -0.29 -4.80
N THR A 28 -8.61 0.55 -4.26
CA THR A 28 -7.24 0.73 -4.74
C THR A 28 -6.29 0.72 -3.56
N PHE A 29 -5.07 0.22 -3.77
CA PHE A 29 -4.03 0.17 -2.76
C PHE A 29 -2.90 1.10 -3.17
N THR A 30 -2.46 1.94 -2.23
CA THR A 30 -1.29 2.80 -2.41
C THR A 30 -0.31 2.51 -1.29
N VAL A 31 0.95 2.29 -1.65
CA VAL A 31 2.03 2.10 -0.69
C VAL A 31 2.83 3.39 -0.65
N VAL A 32 2.99 3.95 0.55
CA VAL A 32 3.80 5.13 0.82
C VAL A 32 4.76 4.82 1.96
N GLU A 33 5.95 5.42 1.91
CA GLU A 33 6.91 5.38 3.02
C GLU A 33 6.58 6.53 3.97
N ALA A 34 6.28 6.21 5.23
CA ALA A 34 5.93 7.18 6.24
C ALA A 34 6.24 6.63 7.63
N GLU A 35 6.59 7.51 8.57
CA GLU A 35 6.86 7.14 9.96
C GLU A 35 5.57 7.11 10.80
N SER A 36 4.52 7.76 10.33
CA SER A 36 3.21 7.81 10.98
C SER A 36 2.06 7.72 10.00
N LYS A 37 0.87 7.46 10.52
CA LYS A 37 -0.35 7.44 9.71
C LYS A 37 -0.65 8.82 9.12
N GLU A 38 -0.48 9.87 9.92
CA GLU A 38 -0.72 11.26 9.54
C GLU A 38 0.23 11.68 8.40
N GLU A 39 1.49 11.24 8.45
CA GLU A 39 2.44 11.47 7.37
C GLU A 39 2.08 10.68 6.11
N ALA A 40 1.66 9.43 6.23
CA ALA A 40 1.21 8.63 5.09
C ALA A 40 0.05 9.31 4.34
N GLU A 41 -0.92 9.86 5.08
CA GLU A 41 -2.03 10.63 4.53
C GLU A 41 -1.56 11.90 3.84
N ARG A 42 -0.62 12.64 4.44
CA ARG A 42 -0.03 13.85 3.83
C ARG A 42 0.66 13.53 2.51
N ILE A 43 1.53 12.52 2.47
CA ILE A 43 2.25 12.10 1.26
C ILE A 43 1.28 11.66 0.16
N PHE A 44 0.23 10.90 0.52
CA PHE A 44 -0.79 10.49 -0.43
C PHE A 44 -1.51 11.68 -1.05
N ASN A 45 -1.93 12.65 -0.22
CA ASN A 45 -2.63 13.84 -0.67
C ASN A 45 -1.72 14.74 -1.53
N GLU A 46 -0.44 14.93 -1.16
CA GLU A 46 0.52 15.71 -1.95
C GLU A 46 0.79 15.08 -3.32
N ARG A 47 0.95 13.75 -3.40
CA ARG A 47 1.06 13.04 -4.69
C ARG A 47 -0.18 13.22 -5.54
N ALA A 48 -1.36 13.03 -4.95
CA ALA A 48 -2.62 13.17 -5.66
C ALA A 48 -2.79 14.59 -6.22
N VAL A 49 -2.38 15.63 -5.50
CA VAL A 49 -2.41 17.01 -6.01
C VAL A 49 -1.42 17.20 -7.16
N SER A 50 -0.21 16.64 -7.07
CA SER A 50 0.81 16.75 -8.12
C SER A 50 0.43 16.06 -9.44
N GLU A 51 -0.38 15.00 -9.41
CA GLU A 51 -0.80 14.28 -10.62
C GLU A 51 -1.98 14.96 -11.34
N TRP A 52 -2.61 15.95 -10.72
CA TRP A 52 -3.78 16.66 -11.25
C TRP A 52 -3.47 18.06 -11.81
N ILE A 53 -2.23 18.54 -11.68
CA ILE A 53 -1.75 19.83 -12.19
C ILE A 53 -0.82 19.58 -13.38
#